data_AF-A0A9E3FM83-F1
#
_entry.id   AF-A0A9E3FM83-F1
#
_cell.length_a   1.000
_cell.length_b   1.000
_cell.length_c   1.000
_cell.angle_alpha   90.00
_cell.angle_beta   90.00
_cell.angle_gamma   90.00
#
_symmetry.space_group_name_H-M   'P 1'
#
loop_
_entity.id
_entity.type
_entity.pdbx_description
1 polymer ?
#
loop_
_entity_poly.entity_id
_entity_poly.type
_entity_poly.pdbx_seq_one_letter_code
_entity_poly.pdbx_strand_id
1 'polypeptide(L)'
;FGHPGVFRPAYREALTRLTSPFGLGDNPFNFFADRLLPAQQYVPQLTDAEVAGVAKTFNDSRIGVVFNSYDPKQGTGSLYGNDAARALLPTEKALPNTHAAHLQASPHPHDMRYVSDVTSEKEILPITAEAVRSALWLSLYGFQNMPSGQMDGAYHRSCIVSELHVFDRIFVARPLADGWRDRPPANWFEVQDWNTEMWFSVGYKAEVAGLRRINDLIAAGVITDEKFHKVELCEIEPKTPAGYFHYFVERNDVYDEALGVAEETFTQLGMARPIRAA
;
A
#
# COMPACT_ATOMS: atom_id res chain seq x y z
N PHE A 1 21.10 9.77 4.87
CA PHE A 1 19.74 9.87 4.29
C PHE A 1 19.21 8.46 4.23
N GLY A 2 18.13 8.17 4.96
CA GLY A 2 17.56 6.82 5.07
C GLY A 2 18.42 5.82 5.84
N HIS A 3 17.88 4.61 6.00
CA HIS A 3 18.60 3.47 6.56
C HIS A 3 19.71 3.02 5.59
N PRO A 4 20.96 2.78 6.06
CA PRO A 4 22.05 2.33 5.21
C PRO A 4 21.68 1.06 4.42
N GLY A 5 22.00 1.03 3.13
CA GLY A 5 21.76 -0.12 2.25
C GLY A 5 20.39 -0.14 1.57
N VAL A 6 19.45 0.74 1.93
CA VAL A 6 18.12 0.78 1.31
C VAL A 6 18.12 1.62 0.03
N PHE A 7 18.63 2.86 0.10
CA PHE A 7 18.72 3.75 -1.06
C PHE A 7 19.85 4.77 -0.95
N ARG A 8 20.22 5.35 -2.09
CA ARG A 8 21.17 6.48 -2.20
C ARG A 8 20.55 7.67 -2.93
N PRO A 9 21.08 8.90 -2.75
CA PRO A 9 20.73 10.03 -3.60
C PRO A 9 21.02 9.77 -5.08
N ALA A 10 20.16 10.29 -5.95
CA ALA A 10 20.25 10.15 -7.41
C ALA A 10 21.18 11.19 -8.07
N TYR A 11 22.31 11.52 -7.45
CA TYR A 11 23.20 12.60 -7.94
C TYR A 11 23.79 12.31 -9.32
N ARG A 12 24.16 11.05 -9.58
CA ARG A 12 24.70 10.66 -10.89
C ARG A 12 23.64 10.83 -11.98
N GLU A 13 22.42 10.42 -11.67
CA GLU A 13 21.27 10.50 -12.55
C GLU A 13 20.88 11.97 -12.79
N ALA A 14 20.94 12.82 -11.76
CA ALA A 14 20.74 14.26 -11.89
C ALA A 14 21.80 14.93 -12.77
N LEU A 15 23.08 14.56 -12.62
CA LEU A 15 24.15 15.08 -13.48
C LEU A 15 23.93 14.68 -14.94
N THR A 16 23.56 13.41 -15.19
CA THR A 16 23.23 12.95 -16.53
C THR A 16 22.08 13.77 -17.13
N ARG A 17 20.99 14.00 -16.38
CA ARG A 17 19.85 14.84 -16.83
C ARG A 17 20.29 16.25 -17.20
N LEU A 18 21.14 16.88 -16.38
CA LEU A 18 21.63 18.23 -16.66
C LEU A 18 22.38 18.31 -18.00
N THR A 19 23.13 17.26 -18.35
CA THR A 19 23.92 17.20 -19.60
C THR A 19 23.15 16.66 -20.81
N SER A 20 21.99 16.04 -20.62
CA SER A 20 21.19 15.50 -21.73
C SER A 20 20.73 16.61 -22.68
N PRO A 21 20.83 16.45 -24.01
CA PRO A 21 20.43 17.46 -24.97
C PRO A 21 18.90 17.59 -25.06
N PHE A 22 18.43 18.73 -25.55
CA PHE A 22 17.03 18.93 -25.92
C PHE A 22 16.69 18.05 -27.14
N GLY A 23 15.75 17.12 -26.97
CA GLY A 23 15.34 16.16 -27.98
C GLY A 23 14.29 16.71 -28.96
N LEU A 24 14.21 16.09 -30.13
CA LEU A 24 13.11 16.31 -31.06
C LEU A 24 11.81 15.75 -30.45
N GLY A 25 10.86 16.63 -30.15
CA GLY A 25 9.58 16.28 -29.51
C GLY A 25 9.50 16.62 -28.03
N ASP A 26 10.58 17.14 -27.43
CA ASP A 26 10.55 17.59 -26.04
C ASP A 26 9.68 18.83 -25.87
N ASN A 27 8.88 18.85 -24.81
CA ASN A 27 8.20 20.05 -24.35
C ASN A 27 9.21 20.90 -23.54
N PRO A 28 9.47 22.17 -23.89
CA PRO A 28 10.41 23.04 -23.18
C PRO A 28 10.14 23.13 -21.67
N PHE A 29 8.88 23.22 -21.26
CA PHE A 29 8.53 23.28 -19.84
C PHE A 29 8.92 21.99 -19.13
N ASN A 30 8.55 20.82 -19.67
CA ASN A 30 8.91 19.53 -19.07
C ASN A 30 10.43 19.28 -19.07
N PHE A 31 11.13 19.73 -20.11
CA PHE A 31 12.59 19.61 -20.21
C PHE A 31 13.31 20.35 -19.07
N PHE A 32 12.91 21.58 -18.77
CA PHE A 32 13.50 22.35 -17.67
C PHE A 32 13.01 21.83 -16.31
N ALA A 33 11.73 21.47 -16.19
CA ALA A 33 11.17 20.93 -14.96
C ALA A 33 11.88 19.63 -14.53
N ASP A 34 12.11 18.68 -15.45
CA ASP A 34 12.81 17.41 -15.16
C ASP A 34 14.26 17.62 -14.67
N ARG A 35 14.88 18.76 -14.98
CA ARG A 35 16.24 19.10 -14.54
C ARG A 35 16.28 19.82 -13.20
N LEU A 36 15.36 20.75 -12.99
CA LEU A 36 15.32 21.58 -11.77
C LEU A 36 14.60 20.87 -10.61
N LEU A 37 13.58 20.07 -10.96
CA LEU A 37 12.68 19.38 -10.03
C LEU A 37 12.47 17.93 -10.51
N PRO A 38 13.54 17.11 -10.56
CA PRO A 38 13.44 15.75 -11.09
C PRO A 38 12.47 14.91 -10.24
N ALA A 39 11.65 14.10 -10.92
CA ALA A 39 10.78 13.13 -10.24
C ALA A 39 11.58 12.07 -9.46
N GLN A 40 12.75 11.67 -9.99
CA GLN A 40 13.66 10.77 -9.30
C GLN A 40 14.59 11.56 -8.37
N GLN A 41 14.54 11.23 -7.09
CA GLN A 41 15.40 11.80 -6.06
C GLN A 41 16.36 10.76 -5.47
N TYR A 42 15.97 9.49 -5.46
CA TYR A 42 16.74 8.39 -4.90
C TYR A 42 16.90 7.22 -5.89
N VAL A 43 17.82 6.31 -5.56
CA VAL A 43 18.05 5.06 -6.28
C VAL A 43 18.08 3.92 -5.25
N PRO A 44 17.29 2.85 -5.43
CA PRO A 44 17.30 1.71 -4.53
C PRO A 44 18.68 1.02 -4.56
N GLN A 45 19.11 0.50 -3.42
CA GLN A 45 20.39 -0.20 -3.26
C GLN A 45 20.24 -1.69 -2.94
N LEU A 46 19.01 -2.16 -2.70
CA LEU A 46 18.72 -3.57 -2.49
C LEU A 46 19.21 -4.42 -3.68
N THR A 47 20.05 -5.39 -3.36
CA THR A 47 20.62 -6.34 -4.32
C THR A 47 19.59 -7.39 -4.75
N ASP A 48 19.83 -8.01 -5.90
CA ASP A 48 18.99 -9.10 -6.40
C ASP A 48 18.91 -10.28 -5.42
N ALA A 49 20.02 -10.55 -4.71
CA ALA A 49 20.08 -11.61 -3.71
C ALA A 49 19.22 -11.29 -2.48
N GLU A 50 19.22 -10.05 -2.00
CA GLU A 50 18.38 -9.62 -0.88
C GLU A 50 16.89 -9.70 -1.25
N VAL A 51 16.51 -9.19 -2.42
CA VAL A 51 15.12 -9.25 -2.91
C VAL A 51 14.66 -10.70 -3.12
N ALA A 52 15.50 -11.55 -3.69
CA ALA A 52 15.21 -12.98 -3.82
C ALA A 52 15.08 -13.66 -2.45
N GLY A 53 15.90 -13.26 -1.46
CA GLY A 53 15.82 -13.73 -0.08
C GLY A 53 14.49 -13.37 0.59
N VAL A 54 13.97 -12.15 0.36
CA VAL A 54 12.64 -11.73 0.83
C VAL A 54 11.54 -12.57 0.17
N ALA A 55 11.56 -12.71 -1.16
CA ALA A 55 10.57 -13.51 -1.87
C ALA A 55 10.57 -14.98 -1.41
N LYS A 56 11.74 -15.55 -1.17
CA LYS A 56 11.88 -16.91 -0.63
C LYS A 56 11.29 -17.00 0.78
N THR A 57 11.66 -16.07 1.67
CA THR A 57 11.14 -16.03 3.05
C THR A 57 9.63 -15.95 3.09
N PHE A 58 9.01 -15.10 2.26
CA PHE A 58 7.56 -14.98 2.18
C PHE A 58 6.89 -16.26 1.65
N ASN A 59 7.45 -16.88 0.61
CA ASN A 59 6.90 -18.13 0.06
C ASN A 59 7.04 -19.32 1.02
N ASP A 60 8.14 -19.40 1.78
CA ASP A 60 8.37 -20.48 2.76
C ASP A 60 7.51 -20.34 4.03
N SER A 61 6.90 -19.17 4.23
CA SER A 61 6.05 -18.90 5.39
C SER A 61 4.78 -19.75 5.36
N ARG A 62 4.41 -20.31 6.52
CA ARG A 62 3.11 -20.97 6.73
C ARG A 62 1.98 -19.98 6.97
N ILE A 63 2.32 -18.72 7.26
CA ILE A 63 1.34 -17.64 7.40
C ILE A 63 1.05 -17.12 6.00
N GLY A 64 -0.24 -16.86 5.71
CA GLY A 64 -0.62 -16.20 4.48
C GLY A 64 0.01 -14.81 4.39
N VAL A 65 0.87 -14.60 3.38
CA VAL A 65 1.48 -13.31 3.09
C VAL A 65 0.84 -12.77 1.82
N VAL A 66 0.36 -11.53 1.86
CA VAL A 66 -0.16 -10.80 0.69
C VAL A 66 0.44 -9.40 0.67
N PHE A 67 0.82 -8.93 -0.51
CA PHE A 67 1.17 -7.53 -0.75
C PHE A 67 0.67 -7.08 -2.12
N ASN A 68 0.62 -5.77 -2.35
CA ASN A 68 0.17 -5.17 -3.60
C ASN A 68 1.27 -4.39 -4.32
N SER A 69 1.07 -4.22 -5.62
CA SER A 69 1.79 -3.25 -6.46
C SER A 69 0.78 -2.44 -7.27
N TYR A 70 1.26 -1.37 -7.90
CA TYR A 70 0.47 -0.45 -8.70
C TYR A 70 1.13 -0.18 -10.06
N ASP A 71 0.37 -0.29 -11.15
CA ASP A 71 0.75 0.17 -12.48
C ASP A 71 0.18 1.60 -12.70
N PRO A 72 1.02 2.65 -12.68
CA PRO A 72 0.57 4.02 -12.87
C PRO A 72 0.15 4.34 -14.32
N LYS A 73 0.56 3.55 -15.31
CA LYS A 73 0.13 3.76 -16.70
C LYS A 73 -1.28 3.24 -16.92
N GLN A 74 -1.62 2.11 -16.29
CA GLN A 74 -2.94 1.50 -16.42
C GLN A 74 -3.91 1.95 -15.34
N GLY A 75 -3.41 2.50 -14.22
CA GLY A 75 -4.24 2.85 -13.07
C GLY A 75 -4.69 1.63 -12.27
N THR A 76 -4.04 0.48 -12.41
CA THR A 76 -4.49 -0.79 -11.83
C THR A 76 -3.52 -1.31 -10.77
N GLY A 77 -4.06 -1.88 -9.68
CA GLY A 77 -3.25 -2.58 -8.69
C GLY A 77 -3.16 -4.08 -8.98
N SER A 78 -2.06 -4.73 -8.60
CA SER A 78 -1.93 -6.20 -8.56
C SER A 78 -1.84 -6.69 -7.12
N LEU A 79 -2.31 -7.91 -6.82
CA LEU A 79 -2.09 -8.57 -5.54
C LEU A 79 -1.21 -9.79 -5.74
N TYR A 80 -0.25 -9.97 -4.83
CA TYR A 80 0.63 -11.12 -4.80
C TYR A 80 0.52 -11.80 -3.45
N GLY A 81 0.53 -13.13 -3.44
CA GLY A 81 0.50 -13.90 -2.20
C GLY A 81 1.25 -15.21 -2.30
N ASN A 82 1.58 -15.79 -1.15
CA ASN A 82 2.15 -17.13 -1.07
C ASN A 82 1.05 -18.21 -1.16
N ASP A 83 1.43 -19.49 -1.17
CA ASP A 83 0.48 -20.61 -1.22
C ASP A 83 -0.47 -20.61 -0.03
N ALA A 84 0.02 -20.28 1.17
CA ALA A 84 -0.80 -20.18 2.37
C ALA A 84 -1.91 -19.12 2.22
N ALA A 85 -1.59 -17.94 1.66
CA ALA A 85 -2.58 -16.89 1.43
C ALA A 85 -3.63 -17.32 0.40
N ARG A 86 -3.19 -17.89 -0.74
CA ARG A 86 -4.11 -18.40 -1.77
C ARG A 86 -5.03 -19.51 -1.27
N ALA A 87 -4.59 -20.32 -0.31
CA ALA A 87 -5.41 -21.36 0.28
C ALA A 87 -6.45 -20.82 1.29
N LEU A 88 -6.18 -19.67 1.90
CA LEU A 88 -7.06 -19.05 2.90
C LEU A 88 -8.08 -18.08 2.29
N LEU A 89 -7.72 -17.41 1.20
CA LEU A 89 -8.55 -16.38 0.58
C LEU A 89 -9.47 -16.98 -0.48
N PRO A 90 -10.74 -16.55 -0.53
CA PRO A 90 -11.69 -17.04 -1.52
C PRO A 90 -11.30 -16.59 -2.93
N THR A 91 -11.59 -17.43 -3.91
CA THR A 91 -11.47 -17.09 -5.34
C THR A 91 -12.77 -16.53 -5.92
N GLU A 92 -13.89 -16.74 -5.22
CA GLU A 92 -15.23 -16.31 -5.63
C GLU A 92 -15.77 -15.28 -4.64
N LYS A 93 -16.50 -14.30 -5.16
CA LYS A 93 -17.14 -13.26 -4.33
C LYS A 93 -18.35 -13.82 -3.61
N ALA A 94 -18.57 -13.38 -2.37
CA ALA A 94 -19.78 -13.71 -1.63
C ALA A 94 -21.07 -13.21 -2.33
N LEU A 95 -20.97 -12.06 -3.02
CA LEU A 95 -22.01 -11.50 -3.86
C LEU A 95 -21.47 -11.09 -5.23
N PRO A 96 -22.23 -11.32 -6.33
CA PRO A 96 -21.89 -10.77 -7.62
C PRO A 96 -21.79 -9.24 -7.59
N ASN A 97 -20.73 -8.68 -8.16
CA ASN A 97 -20.59 -7.24 -8.37
C ASN A 97 -21.50 -6.80 -9.52
N THR A 98 -22.76 -6.55 -9.19
CA THR A 98 -23.79 -6.10 -10.15
C THR A 98 -23.41 -4.78 -10.82
N HIS A 99 -22.65 -3.91 -10.13
CA HIS A 99 -22.14 -2.67 -10.71
C HIS A 99 -21.07 -2.90 -11.78
N ALA A 100 -20.17 -3.87 -11.60
CA ALA A 100 -19.22 -4.26 -12.64
C ALA A 100 -19.94 -4.75 -13.90
N ALA A 101 -21.00 -5.55 -13.74
CA ALA A 101 -21.83 -6.00 -14.88
C ALA A 101 -22.47 -4.83 -15.63
N HIS A 102 -22.93 -3.79 -14.92
CA HIS A 102 -23.47 -2.58 -15.54
C HIS A 102 -22.40 -1.71 -16.23
N LEU A 103 -21.19 -1.62 -15.67
CA LEU A 103 -20.10 -0.81 -16.22
C LEU A 103 -19.47 -1.43 -17.47
N GLN A 104 -19.40 -2.76 -17.57
CA GLN A 104 -19.01 -3.44 -18.81
C GLN A 104 -19.93 -3.07 -19.98
N ALA A 105 -21.18 -2.70 -19.70
CA ALA A 105 -22.15 -2.25 -20.69
C ALA A 105 -22.18 -0.71 -20.88
N SER A 106 -21.35 0.05 -20.15
CA SER A 106 -21.35 1.52 -20.13
C SER A 106 -20.36 2.13 -21.12
N PRO A 107 -20.66 3.33 -21.68
CA PRO A 107 -19.72 4.07 -22.53
C PRO A 107 -18.48 4.62 -21.79
N HIS A 108 -18.41 4.50 -20.46
CA HIS A 108 -17.28 4.94 -19.64
C HIS A 108 -16.68 3.77 -18.83
N PRO A 109 -15.90 2.88 -19.46
CA PRO A 109 -15.39 1.65 -18.85
C PRO A 109 -14.25 1.87 -17.83
N HIS A 110 -13.84 3.12 -17.61
CA HIS A 110 -12.65 3.47 -16.81
C HIS A 110 -12.93 3.81 -15.33
N ASP A 111 -14.12 3.51 -14.80
CA ASP A 111 -14.39 3.71 -13.37
C ASP A 111 -13.67 2.64 -12.54
N MET A 112 -12.42 2.94 -12.16
CA MET A 112 -11.50 2.06 -11.42
C MET A 112 -12.08 1.52 -10.10
N ARG A 113 -13.14 2.13 -9.56
CA ARG A 113 -13.81 1.66 -8.33
C ARG A 113 -14.45 0.27 -8.50
N TYR A 114 -14.77 -0.12 -9.73
CA TYR A 114 -15.58 -1.31 -10.03
C TYR A 114 -15.04 -2.14 -11.21
N VAL A 115 -13.81 -1.88 -11.69
CA VAL A 115 -13.11 -2.72 -12.67
C VAL A 115 -12.61 -3.99 -11.96
N SER A 116 -13.54 -4.81 -11.52
CA SER A 116 -13.30 -6.12 -10.93
C SER A 116 -14.23 -7.11 -11.61
N ASP A 117 -13.86 -8.38 -11.64
CA ASP A 117 -14.74 -9.43 -12.13
C ASP A 117 -16.10 -9.42 -11.40
N VAL A 118 -17.14 -9.84 -12.12
CA VAL A 118 -18.52 -9.87 -11.61
C VAL A 118 -18.62 -10.90 -10.49
N THR A 119 -17.98 -12.06 -10.61
CA THR A 119 -18.15 -13.20 -9.72
C THR A 119 -16.89 -13.61 -8.98
N SER A 120 -15.72 -13.21 -9.48
CA SER A 120 -14.43 -13.67 -8.98
C SER A 120 -13.77 -12.61 -8.11
N GLU A 121 -13.18 -13.03 -6.99
CA GLU A 121 -12.30 -12.14 -6.23
C GLU A 121 -11.08 -11.76 -7.05
N LYS A 122 -10.37 -10.72 -6.60
CA LYS A 122 -9.15 -10.30 -7.28
C LYS A 122 -8.12 -11.43 -7.25
N GLU A 123 -7.61 -11.79 -8.43
CA GLU A 123 -6.59 -12.83 -8.55
C GLU A 123 -5.36 -12.49 -7.71
N ILE A 124 -4.91 -13.45 -6.91
CA ILE A 124 -3.70 -13.37 -6.09
C ILE A 124 -2.57 -14.07 -6.81
N LEU A 125 -1.69 -13.28 -7.43
CA LEU A 125 -0.55 -13.76 -8.19
C LEU A 125 0.53 -14.37 -7.27
N PRO A 126 1.41 -15.23 -7.79
CA PRO A 126 2.53 -15.77 -7.01
C PRO A 126 3.55 -14.69 -6.64
N ILE A 127 4.12 -14.78 -5.43
CA ILE A 127 5.22 -13.91 -5.00
C ILE A 127 6.49 -14.27 -5.78
N THR A 128 7.00 -13.33 -6.55
CA THR A 128 8.29 -13.41 -7.24
C THR A 128 9.25 -12.33 -6.72
N ALA A 129 10.55 -12.47 -6.99
CA ALA A 129 11.53 -11.43 -6.67
C ALA A 129 11.19 -10.09 -7.37
N GLU A 130 10.67 -10.16 -8.59
CA GLU A 130 10.25 -8.96 -9.32
C GLU A 130 9.02 -8.31 -8.68
N ALA A 131 8.03 -9.11 -8.25
CA ALA A 131 6.87 -8.60 -7.52
C ALA A 131 7.27 -7.90 -6.22
N VAL A 132 8.21 -8.48 -5.46
CA VAL A 132 8.76 -7.85 -4.26
C VAL A 132 9.47 -6.54 -4.62
N ARG A 133 10.24 -6.50 -5.70
CA ARG A 133 10.90 -5.28 -6.16
C ARG A 133 9.91 -4.19 -6.54
N SER A 134 8.84 -4.53 -7.25
CA SER A 134 7.76 -3.59 -7.59
C SER A 134 7.09 -3.06 -6.34
N ALA A 135 6.75 -3.93 -5.38
CA ALA A 135 6.10 -3.54 -4.12
C ALA A 135 6.98 -2.63 -3.24
N LEU A 136 8.31 -2.72 -3.36
CA LEU A 136 9.27 -1.86 -2.65
C LEU A 136 9.69 -0.62 -3.46
N TRP A 137 9.12 -0.40 -4.65
CA TRP A 137 9.52 0.70 -5.50
C TRP A 137 8.77 1.99 -5.15
N LEU A 138 9.48 2.92 -4.53
CA LEU A 138 8.92 4.20 -4.09
C LEU A 138 8.83 5.20 -5.25
N SER A 139 7.85 6.10 -5.21
CA SER A 139 7.69 7.15 -6.25
C SER A 139 8.94 8.01 -6.43
N LEU A 140 9.71 8.19 -5.35
CA LEU A 140 10.97 8.92 -5.33
C LEU A 140 12.13 8.22 -6.08
N TYR A 141 11.99 6.95 -6.42
CA TYR A 141 12.93 6.24 -7.30
C TYR A 141 12.71 6.57 -8.78
N GLY A 142 11.65 7.33 -9.09
CA GLY A 142 11.27 7.71 -10.44
C GLY A 142 10.43 6.64 -11.13
N PHE A 143 9.97 6.96 -12.34
CA PHE A 143 8.99 6.17 -13.09
C PHE A 143 9.56 5.51 -14.34
N GLN A 144 10.83 5.75 -14.67
CA GLN A 144 11.45 5.26 -15.90
C GLN A 144 11.93 3.80 -15.79
N ASN A 145 12.37 3.38 -14.61
CA ASN A 145 12.99 2.07 -14.37
C ASN A 145 12.18 1.19 -13.41
N MET A 146 10.86 1.39 -13.38
CA MET A 146 9.96 0.62 -12.52
C MET A 146 10.01 -0.87 -12.89
N PRO A 147 10.20 -1.79 -11.93
CA PRO A 147 10.18 -3.23 -12.17
C PRO A 147 8.80 -3.65 -12.68
N SER A 148 8.76 -4.35 -13.82
CA SER A 148 7.51 -4.65 -14.54
C SER A 148 6.61 -3.44 -14.85
N GLY A 149 7.14 -2.21 -14.83
CA GLY A 149 6.32 -1.00 -14.95
C GLY A 149 5.43 -0.71 -13.74
N GLN A 150 5.68 -1.37 -12.61
CA GLN A 150 4.89 -1.26 -11.38
C GLN A 150 5.68 -0.65 -10.23
N MET A 151 4.95 -0.13 -9.24
CA MET A 151 5.49 0.47 -8.04
C MET A 151 4.73 0.04 -6.78
N ASP A 152 5.13 0.56 -5.62
CA ASP A 152 4.49 0.26 -4.34
C ASP A 152 2.98 0.43 -4.42
N GLY A 153 2.25 -0.62 -4.05
CA GLY A 153 0.80 -0.65 -4.09
C GLY A 153 0.15 0.33 -3.11
N ALA A 154 0.88 0.80 -2.11
CA ALA A 154 0.38 1.76 -1.12
C ALA A 154 -0.09 3.08 -1.73
N TYR A 155 0.46 3.48 -2.89
CA TYR A 155 0.03 4.68 -3.63
C TYR A 155 -1.32 4.52 -4.34
N HIS A 156 -1.74 3.28 -4.58
CA HIS A 156 -3.07 2.96 -5.11
C HIS A 156 -4.03 2.62 -3.96
N ARG A 157 -3.54 1.85 -2.99
CA ARG A 157 -4.28 1.32 -1.87
C ARG A 157 -3.33 1.02 -0.70
N SER A 158 -3.42 1.84 0.34
CA SER A 158 -2.50 1.83 1.48
C SER A 158 -2.56 0.56 2.33
N CYS A 159 -3.73 -0.05 2.51
CA CYS A 159 -3.93 -1.30 3.26
C CYS A 159 -4.87 -2.22 2.48
N ILE A 160 -4.58 -3.52 2.49
CA ILE A 160 -5.43 -4.55 1.87
C ILE A 160 -6.45 -5.01 2.92
N VAL A 161 -7.65 -4.43 2.94
CA VAL A 161 -8.69 -4.73 3.95
C VAL A 161 -9.89 -5.48 3.35
N SER A 162 -10.35 -5.08 2.17
CA SER A 162 -11.58 -5.62 1.55
C SER A 162 -11.53 -7.13 1.28
N GLU A 163 -10.38 -7.68 0.91
CA GLU A 163 -10.19 -9.11 0.65
C GLU A 163 -10.19 -9.93 1.95
N LEU A 164 -9.95 -9.29 3.09
CA LEU A 164 -9.84 -9.95 4.39
C LEU A 164 -11.21 -10.11 5.09
N HIS A 165 -12.31 -9.77 4.42
CA HIS A 165 -13.66 -9.84 4.97
C HIS A 165 -14.10 -11.25 5.43
N VAL A 166 -13.42 -12.29 4.96
CA VAL A 166 -13.67 -13.70 5.36
C VAL A 166 -13.19 -14.03 6.77
N PHE A 167 -12.31 -13.21 7.36
CA PHE A 167 -11.78 -13.46 8.70
C PHE A 167 -12.65 -12.78 9.77
N ASP A 168 -12.73 -13.39 10.95
CA ASP A 168 -13.47 -12.82 12.08
C ASP A 168 -12.80 -11.59 12.67
N ARG A 169 -11.46 -11.51 12.57
CA ARG A 169 -10.65 -10.43 13.13
C ARG A 169 -9.55 -10.02 12.18
N ILE A 170 -9.42 -8.72 11.95
CA ILE A 170 -8.41 -8.10 11.13
C ILE A 170 -7.59 -7.14 11.99
N PHE A 171 -6.28 -7.33 12.01
CA PHE A 171 -5.34 -6.34 12.56
C PHE A 171 -4.81 -5.46 11.45
N VAL A 172 -4.95 -4.15 11.60
CA VAL A 172 -4.38 -3.20 10.64
C VAL A 172 -3.33 -2.35 11.33
N ALA A 173 -2.08 -2.53 10.92
CA ALA A 173 -1.01 -1.61 11.27
C ALA A 173 -1.05 -0.42 10.31
N ARG A 174 -1.40 0.76 10.84
CA ARG A 174 -1.46 1.98 10.04
C ARG A 174 -0.09 2.62 9.98
N PRO A 175 0.39 3.03 8.79
CA PRO A 175 1.67 3.73 8.70
C PRO A 175 1.61 5.13 9.30
N LEU A 176 0.43 5.76 9.29
CA LEU A 176 0.20 7.14 9.73
C LEU A 176 -0.98 7.20 10.71
N ALA A 177 -1.03 8.26 11.50
CA ALA A 177 -2.09 8.52 12.46
C ALA A 177 -3.47 8.68 11.79
N ASP A 178 -4.53 8.69 12.61
CA ASP A 178 -5.91 8.86 12.13
C ASP A 178 -6.30 10.29 11.75
N GLY A 179 -5.56 10.83 10.79
CA GLY A 179 -5.70 12.17 10.27
C GLY A 179 -5.02 13.22 11.15
N TRP A 180 -4.79 14.37 10.53
CA TRP A 180 -3.97 15.44 11.09
C TRP A 180 -4.62 16.02 12.34
N ARG A 181 -3.98 15.79 13.49
CA ARG A 181 -4.44 16.26 14.81
C ARG A 181 -3.54 17.33 15.44
N ASP A 182 -2.60 17.88 14.66
CA ASP A 182 -1.72 18.97 15.08
C ASP A 182 -2.27 20.33 14.62
N ARG A 183 -1.58 21.42 14.95
CA ARG A 183 -1.88 22.78 14.48
C ARG A 183 -1.93 22.86 12.95
N PRO A 184 -2.62 23.86 12.38
CA PRO A 184 -2.59 24.09 10.94
C PRO A 184 -1.15 24.19 10.38
N PRO A 185 -0.87 23.57 9.21
CA PRO A 185 0.43 23.70 8.54
C PRO A 185 0.78 25.17 8.27
N ALA A 186 1.99 25.58 8.66
CA ALA A 186 2.46 26.96 8.57
C ALA A 186 3.53 27.17 7.49
N ASN A 187 4.13 26.09 6.97
CA ASN A 187 5.16 26.15 5.93
C ASN A 187 5.00 25.02 4.90
N TRP A 188 5.76 25.11 3.81
CA TRP A 188 5.65 24.17 2.68
C TRP A 188 5.91 22.71 3.06
N PHE A 189 6.87 22.45 3.97
CA PHE A 189 7.18 21.08 4.40
C PHE A 189 6.02 20.48 5.20
N GLU A 190 5.46 21.26 6.13
CA GLU A 190 4.27 20.85 6.90
C GLU A 190 3.05 20.61 5.99
N VAL A 191 2.93 21.34 4.88
CA VAL A 191 1.88 21.07 3.88
C VAL A 191 2.12 19.73 3.15
N GLN A 192 3.37 19.36 2.85
CA GLN A 192 3.66 18.03 2.27
C GLN A 192 3.36 16.90 3.26
N ASP A 193 3.68 17.11 4.53
CA ASP A 193 3.39 16.17 5.61
C ASP A 193 1.89 15.97 5.78
N TRP A 194 1.13 17.07 5.85
CA TRP A 194 -0.32 17.03 5.89
C TRP A 194 -0.93 16.34 4.66
N ASN A 195 -0.48 16.69 3.45
CA ASN A 195 -0.96 16.06 2.21
C ASN A 195 -0.77 14.53 2.26
N THR A 196 0.40 14.09 2.70
CA THR A 196 0.73 12.66 2.81
C THR A 196 -0.20 11.97 3.79
N GLU A 197 -0.38 12.54 4.99
CA GLU A 197 -1.29 11.97 5.98
C GLU A 197 -2.72 11.87 5.47
N MET A 198 -3.21 12.90 4.76
CA MET A 198 -4.53 12.88 4.14
C MET A 198 -4.65 11.83 3.05
N TRP A 199 -3.65 11.70 2.16
CA TRP A 199 -3.67 10.71 1.09
C TRP A 199 -3.80 9.28 1.60
N PHE A 200 -3.00 8.91 2.61
CA PHE A 200 -3.05 7.57 3.19
C PHE A 200 -4.31 7.34 4.05
N SER A 201 -4.77 8.37 4.78
CA SER A 201 -5.92 8.24 5.67
C SER A 201 -7.25 8.15 4.93
N VAL A 202 -7.45 8.92 3.87
CA VAL A 202 -8.75 8.99 3.17
C VAL A 202 -9.08 7.66 2.49
N GLY A 203 -8.11 7.06 1.78
CA GLY A 203 -8.29 5.76 1.12
C GLY A 203 -8.66 4.67 2.12
N TYR A 204 -7.87 4.57 3.21
CA TYR A 204 -8.12 3.60 4.27
C TYR A 204 -9.49 3.79 4.96
N LYS A 205 -9.86 5.03 5.30
CA LYS A 205 -11.16 5.34 5.93
C LYS A 205 -12.33 4.91 5.04
N ALA A 206 -12.21 5.07 3.73
CA ALA A 206 -13.25 4.65 2.79
C ALA A 206 -13.43 3.12 2.79
N GLU A 207 -12.35 2.35 2.84
CA GLU A 207 -12.43 0.89 2.91
C GLU A 207 -13.06 0.40 4.21
N VAL A 208 -12.60 0.95 5.34
CA VAL A 208 -13.11 0.57 6.66
C VAL A 208 -14.56 1.00 6.86
N ALA A 209 -14.99 2.12 6.30
CA ALA A 209 -16.38 2.56 6.39
C ALA A 209 -17.35 1.55 5.77
N GLY A 210 -16.95 0.88 4.69
CA GLY A 210 -17.74 -0.21 4.08
C GLY A 210 -17.92 -1.38 5.05
N LEU A 211 -16.82 -1.86 5.63
CA LEU A 211 -16.82 -2.95 6.61
C LEU A 211 -17.65 -2.60 7.85
N ARG A 212 -17.46 -1.41 8.43
CA ARG A 212 -18.21 -0.94 9.61
C ARG A 212 -19.72 -0.88 9.32
N ARG A 213 -20.11 -0.39 8.14
CA ARG A 213 -21.53 -0.36 7.74
C ARG A 213 -22.14 -1.75 7.65
N ILE A 214 -21.44 -2.74 7.10
CA ILE A 214 -21.94 -4.12 7.05
C ILE A 214 -22.12 -4.67 8.47
N ASN A 215 -21.13 -4.46 9.37
CA ASN A 215 -21.25 -4.85 10.77
C ASN A 215 -22.47 -4.23 11.47
N ASP A 216 -22.73 -2.93 11.24
CA ASP A 216 -23.88 -2.22 11.80
C ASP A 216 -25.21 -2.80 11.29
N LEU A 217 -25.30 -3.14 10.00
CA LEU A 217 -26.48 -3.74 9.39
C LEU A 217 -26.75 -5.16 9.92
N ILE A 218 -25.71 -5.95 10.18
CA ILE A 218 -25.82 -7.24 10.85
C ILE A 218 -26.28 -7.04 12.29
N ALA A 219 -25.69 -6.08 13.02
CA ALA A 219 -26.08 -5.80 14.40
C ALA A 219 -27.54 -5.35 14.54
N ALA A 220 -28.05 -4.61 13.55
CA ALA A 220 -29.43 -4.18 13.46
C ALA A 220 -30.40 -5.29 13.01
N GLY A 221 -29.91 -6.47 12.64
CA GLY A 221 -30.72 -7.58 12.12
C GLY A 221 -31.26 -7.37 10.71
N VAL A 222 -30.70 -6.42 9.95
CA VAL A 222 -31.10 -6.13 8.56
C VAL A 222 -30.49 -7.16 7.61
N ILE A 223 -29.19 -7.46 7.80
CA ILE A 223 -28.51 -8.55 7.11
C ILE A 223 -28.57 -9.78 8.02
N THR A 224 -29.17 -10.86 7.52
CA THR A 224 -29.36 -12.12 8.24
C THR A 224 -28.82 -13.34 7.48
N ASP A 225 -28.31 -13.14 6.27
CA ASP A 225 -27.71 -14.20 5.46
C ASP A 225 -26.39 -14.65 6.11
N GLU A 226 -26.23 -15.97 6.28
CA GLU A 226 -25.09 -16.60 6.95
C GLU A 226 -23.74 -16.35 6.25
N LYS A 227 -23.77 -15.92 4.98
CA LYS A 227 -22.56 -15.51 4.25
C LYS A 227 -21.91 -14.25 4.82
N PHE A 228 -22.63 -13.50 5.64
CA PHE A 228 -22.13 -12.29 6.28
C PHE A 228 -21.99 -12.50 7.78
N HIS A 229 -20.79 -12.21 8.30
CA HIS A 229 -20.51 -12.18 9.72
C HIS A 229 -19.90 -10.84 10.12
N LYS A 230 -19.88 -10.58 11.42
CA LYS A 230 -19.22 -9.40 11.94
C LYS A 230 -17.72 -9.59 11.89
N VAL A 231 -17.03 -8.60 11.35
CA VAL A 231 -15.56 -8.57 11.33
C VAL A 231 -15.06 -7.58 12.36
N GLU A 232 -14.25 -8.04 13.31
CA GLU A 232 -13.59 -7.19 14.29
C GLU A 232 -12.33 -6.55 13.67
N LEU A 233 -12.30 -5.22 13.62
CA LEU A 233 -11.14 -4.48 13.12
C LEU A 233 -10.34 -3.91 14.30
N CYS A 234 -9.10 -4.38 14.46
CA CYS A 234 -8.15 -3.93 15.47
C CYS A 234 -7.09 -3.03 14.81
N GLU A 235 -7.23 -1.72 14.99
CA GLU A 235 -6.31 -0.73 14.41
C GLU A 235 -5.13 -0.49 15.34
N ILE A 236 -3.92 -0.69 14.83
CA ILE A 236 -2.65 -0.40 15.49
C ILE A 236 -2.09 0.84 14.80
N GLU A 237 -2.18 1.99 15.47
CA GLU A 237 -1.80 3.27 14.88
C GLU A 237 -0.70 3.98 15.68
N PRO A 238 0.23 4.69 14.99
CA PRO A 238 1.20 5.53 15.67
C PRO A 238 0.50 6.71 16.34
N LYS A 239 0.98 7.10 17.52
CA LYS A 239 0.39 8.19 18.31
C LYS A 239 0.64 9.57 17.71
N THR A 240 1.74 9.72 16.96
CA THR A 240 2.14 10.99 16.35
C THR A 240 1.93 10.98 14.84
N PRO A 241 1.38 12.06 14.27
CA PRO A 241 1.45 12.32 12.83
C PRO A 241 2.87 12.11 12.29
N ALA A 242 3.00 11.30 11.25
CA ALA A 242 4.26 11.13 10.52
C ALA A 242 4.11 11.81 9.16
N GLY A 243 4.99 12.78 8.92
CA GLY A 243 5.04 13.51 7.66
C GLY A 243 5.64 12.72 6.50
N TYR A 244 5.58 13.31 5.30
CA TYR A 244 6.23 12.82 4.08
C TYR A 244 7.71 12.51 4.37
N PHE A 245 8.41 13.45 5.01
CA PHE A 245 9.83 13.31 5.32
C PHE A 245 10.11 12.33 6.45
N HIS A 246 9.12 11.99 7.27
CA HIS A 246 9.28 10.99 8.34
C HIS A 246 9.01 9.57 7.83
N TYR A 247 7.98 9.42 6.98
CA TYR A 247 7.61 8.16 6.36
C TYR A 247 8.73 7.62 5.45
N PHE A 248 9.33 8.48 4.62
CA PHE A 248 10.38 8.06 3.68
C PHE A 248 11.78 7.93 4.27
N VAL A 249 12.04 8.51 5.44
CA VAL A 249 13.41 8.55 6.01
C VAL A 249 13.66 7.42 7.01
N GLU A 250 12.72 6.48 7.20
CA GLU A 250 12.85 5.28 8.05
C GLU A 250 13.55 5.59 9.39
N ARG A 251 12.78 6.06 10.38
CA ARG A 251 13.32 6.27 11.73
C ARG A 251 13.07 5.04 12.60
N ASN A 252 14.12 4.57 13.28
CA ASN A 252 14.04 3.39 14.17
C ASN A 252 12.98 3.55 15.29
N ASP A 253 12.79 4.77 15.79
CA ASP A 253 11.81 5.07 16.84
C ASP A 253 10.37 4.76 16.40
N VAL A 254 10.01 5.00 15.13
CA VAL A 254 8.69 4.65 14.58
C VAL A 254 8.44 3.14 14.65
N TYR A 255 9.45 2.31 14.35
CA TYR A 255 9.33 0.86 14.41
C TYR A 255 9.23 0.34 15.85
N ASP A 256 10.04 0.88 16.76
CA ASP A 256 10.01 0.51 18.18
C ASP A 256 8.67 0.91 18.83
N GLU A 257 8.16 2.11 18.53
CA GLU A 257 6.85 2.56 19.00
C GLU A 257 5.71 1.70 18.45
N ALA A 258 5.72 1.39 17.15
CA ALA A 258 4.70 0.54 16.53
C ALA A 258 4.69 -0.88 17.14
N LEU A 259 5.86 -1.46 17.42
CA LEU A 259 5.96 -2.73 18.14
C LEU A 259 5.36 -2.63 19.53
N GLY A 260 5.66 -1.56 20.28
CA GLY A 260 5.09 -1.34 21.61
C GLY A 260 3.56 -1.26 21.59
N VAL A 261 2.98 -0.54 20.62
CA VAL A 261 1.52 -0.47 20.46
C VAL A 261 0.94 -1.84 20.12
N ALA A 262 1.59 -2.61 19.23
CA ALA A 262 1.14 -3.96 18.89
C ALA A 262 1.16 -4.91 20.10
N GLU A 263 2.23 -4.90 20.90
CA GLU A 263 2.34 -5.70 22.12
C GLU A 263 1.25 -5.35 23.15
N GLU A 264 0.91 -4.07 23.27
CA GLU A 264 -0.17 -3.59 24.13
C GLU A 264 -1.54 -4.09 23.63
N THR A 265 -1.83 -3.93 22.34
CA THR A 265 -3.08 -4.43 21.72
C THR A 265 -3.23 -5.93 21.92
N PHE A 266 -2.17 -6.70 21.70
CA PHE A 266 -2.20 -8.16 21.84
C PHE A 266 -2.45 -8.56 23.30
N THR A 267 -1.84 -7.85 24.25
CA THR A 267 -2.06 -8.06 25.68
C THR A 267 -3.52 -7.77 26.07
N GLN A 268 -4.10 -6.67 25.59
CA GLN A 268 -5.50 -6.30 25.85
C GLN A 268 -6.49 -7.34 25.31
N LEU A 269 -6.15 -7.99 24.19
CA LEU A 269 -6.95 -9.05 23.56
C LEU A 269 -6.68 -10.44 24.13
N GLY A 270 -5.81 -10.57 25.14
CA GLY A 270 -5.45 -11.87 25.73
C GLY A 270 -4.66 -12.80 24.79
N MET A 271 -3.98 -12.24 23.78
CA MET A 271 -3.21 -12.97 22.79
C MET A 271 -1.75 -13.14 23.22
N ALA A 272 -1.10 -14.20 22.69
CA ALA A 272 0.33 -14.41 22.92
C ALA A 272 1.14 -13.24 22.33
N ARG A 273 2.10 -12.72 23.10
CA ARG A 273 2.95 -11.61 22.65
C ARG A 273 3.79 -12.03 21.44
N PRO A 274 4.03 -11.12 20.47
CA PRO A 274 5.01 -11.37 19.42
C PRO A 274 6.37 -11.68 20.05
N ILE A 275 6.94 -12.84 19.75
CA ILE A 275 8.30 -13.17 20.20
C ILE A 275 9.25 -12.45 19.26
N ARG A 276 10.18 -11.64 19.78
CA ARG A 276 11.27 -11.07 18.98
C ARG A 276 12.01 -12.22 18.30
N ALA A 277 12.00 -12.24 16.97
CA ALA A 277 12.94 -13.08 16.23
C ALA A 277 14.35 -12.62 16.62
N ALA A 278 15.15 -13.57 17.12
CA ALA A 278 16.53 -13.34 17.53
C ALA A 278 17.43 -13.05 16.32
#